data_AF-A0A7K6R413-F1
#
_entry.id   AF-A0A7K6R413-F1
#
_cell.length_a   1.000
_cell.length_b   1.000
_cell.length_c   1.000
_cell.angle_alpha   90.00
_cell.angle_beta   90.00
_cell.angle_gamma   90.00
#
_symmetry.space_group_name_H-M   'P 1'
#
loop_
_entity.id
_entity.type
_entity.pdbx_description
1 polymer ?
#
loop_
_entity_poly.entity_id
_entity_poly.type
_entity_poly.pdbx_seq_one_letter_code
_entity_poly.pdbx_strand_id
1 'polypeptide(L)' 'PAPSAVSEGAELLELDVRRTRDGVVVVCHDRDLTRQSGRALDVTQVDYEVGHAPLRPR' A
#
# COMPACT_ATOMS: atom_id res chain seq x y z
N PRO A 1 20.96 2.71 6.41
CA PRO A 1 19.72 1.94 6.20
C PRO A 1 19.76 0.64 7.01
N ALA A 2 18.68 0.31 7.72
CA ALA A 2 18.52 -1.05 8.23
C ALA A 2 18.39 -2.01 7.03
N PRO A 3 18.91 -3.25 7.13
CA PRO A 3 18.70 -4.23 6.09
C PRO A 3 17.21 -4.57 5.98
N SER A 4 16.79 -4.92 4.77
CA SER A 4 15.41 -5.40 4.53
C SER A 4 15.25 -6.83 5.02
N ALA A 5 14.03 -7.24 5.38
CA ALA A 5 13.77 -8.64 5.73
C ALA A 5 14.21 -9.61 4.62
N VAL A 6 14.05 -9.22 3.34
CA VAL A 6 14.49 -10.02 2.19
C VAL A 6 16.01 -10.18 2.14
N SER A 7 16.76 -9.10 2.35
CA SER A 7 18.23 -9.18 2.38
C SER A 7 18.76 -10.00 3.55
N GLU A 8 17.97 -10.12 4.61
CA GLU A 8 18.25 -10.96 5.79
C GLU A 8 17.74 -12.41 5.63
N GLY A 9 17.22 -12.79 4.45
CA GLY A 9 16.84 -14.17 4.14
C GLY A 9 15.41 -14.56 4.51
N ALA A 10 14.51 -13.61 4.77
CA ALA A 10 13.10 -13.93 4.95
C ALA A 10 12.49 -14.49 3.66
N GLU A 11 11.93 -15.70 3.75
CA GLU A 11 11.29 -16.41 2.62
C GLU A 11 9.80 -16.05 2.47
N LEU A 12 9.19 -15.51 3.53
CA LEU A 12 7.80 -15.07 3.56
C LEU A 12 7.71 -13.65 4.13
N LEU A 13 6.84 -12.85 3.53
CA LEU A 13 6.47 -11.52 4.02
C LEU A 13 4.97 -11.50 4.29
N GLU A 14 4.60 -11.04 5.47
CA GLU A 14 3.23 -10.71 5.83
C GLU A 14 3.00 -9.22 5.52
N LEU A 15 1.81 -8.90 5.00
CA LEU A 15 1.43 -7.55 4.58
C LEU A 15 -0.06 -7.34 4.85
N ASP A 16 -0.39 -6.23 5.52
CA ASP A 16 -1.75 -5.72 5.58
C ASP A 16 -2.13 -4.97 4.31
N VAL A 17 -3.33 -5.27 3.80
CA VAL A 17 -3.87 -4.62 2.61
C VAL A 17 -5.20 -3.94 2.89
N ARG A 18 -5.45 -2.86 2.15
CA ARG A 18 -6.73 -2.17 2.10
C ARG A 18 -7.13 -1.92 0.65
N ARG A 19 -8.43 -1.73 0.44
CA ARG A 19 -9.01 -1.47 -0.88
C ARG A 19 -9.40 -0.01 -1.00
N THR A 20 -8.96 0.64 -2.06
CA THR A 20 -9.35 2.00 -2.43
C THR A 20 -10.79 2.05 -2.92
N ARG A 21 -11.34 3.26 -3.10
CA ARG A 21 -12.72 3.46 -3.55
C ARG A 21 -12.97 2.89 -4.95
N ASP A 22 -12.02 3.05 -5.86
CA ASP A 22 -12.01 2.50 -7.21
C ASP A 22 -11.59 1.01 -7.26
N GLY A 23 -11.35 0.41 -6.10
CA GLY A 23 -11.23 -1.03 -5.93
C GLY A 23 -9.81 -1.58 -6.04
N VAL A 24 -8.79 -0.72 -6.14
CA VAL A 24 -7.38 -1.10 -6.16
C VAL A 24 -6.94 -1.56 -4.76
N VAL A 25 -6.18 -2.65 -4.69
CA VAL A 25 -5.60 -3.16 -3.44
C VAL A 25 -4.24 -2.50 -3.22
N VAL A 26 -4.05 -1.89 -2.05
CA VAL A 26 -2.81 -1.22 -1.64
C VAL A 26 -2.29 -1.79 -0.32
N VAL A 27 -0.97 -1.77 -0.12
CA VAL A 27 -0.34 -2.16 1.15
C VAL A 27 -0.49 -1.00 2.14
N CYS A 28 -1.32 -1.18 3.16
CA CYS A 28 -1.55 -0.19 4.21
C CYS A 28 -2.24 -0.84 5.42
N HIS A 29 -1.54 -0.88 6.55
CA HIS A 29 -2.10 -1.39 7.81
C HIS A 29 -3.19 -0.45 8.36
N ASP A 30 -2.96 0.86 8.38
CA ASP A 30 -3.86 1.82 9.02
C ASP A 30 -5.06 2.16 8.15
N ARG A 31 -6.14 2.61 8.79
CA ARG A 31 -7.34 3.08 8.07
C ARG A 31 -7.05 4.30 7.18
N ASP A 32 -6.16 5.18 7.63
CA ASP A 32 -5.80 6.40 6.95
C ASP A 32 -4.28 6.61 6.87
N LEU A 33 -3.87 7.52 6.01
CA LEU A 33 -2.45 7.78 5.73
C LEU A 33 -1.77 8.71 6.76
N THR A 34 -2.42 9.04 7.88
CA THR A 34 -1.92 10.09 8.79
C THR A 34 -0.58 9.71 9.41
N ARG A 35 -0.46 8.50 9.96
CA ARG A 35 0.80 8.06 10.61
C ARG A 35 1.95 7.92 9.62
N GLN A 36 1.67 7.50 8.39
CA GLN A 36 2.67 7.16 7.39
C GLN A 36 3.10 8.35 6.52
N SER A 37 2.20 9.30 6.25
CA SER A 37 2.45 10.41 5.34
C SER A 37 2.02 11.79 5.86
N GLY A 38 1.48 11.87 7.08
CA GLY A 38 0.92 13.11 7.64
C GLY A 38 -0.37 13.59 6.96
N ARG A 39 -0.99 12.76 6.10
CA ARG A 39 -2.22 13.13 5.37
C ARG A 39 -3.41 12.35 5.93
N ALA A 40 -4.40 13.08 6.45
CA ALA A 40 -5.65 12.50 6.95
C ALA A 40 -6.58 12.08 5.80
N LEU A 41 -6.21 11.00 5.11
CA LEU A 41 -6.97 10.41 4.00
C LEU A 41 -7.33 8.96 4.34
N ASP A 42 -8.62 8.66 4.47
CA ASP A 42 -9.12 7.29 4.59
C ASP A 42 -8.92 6.55 3.26
N VAL A 43 -8.18 5.44 3.30
CA VAL A 43 -7.81 4.67 2.10
C VAL A 43 -9.06 4.24 1.31
N THR A 44 -10.15 3.93 2.00
CA THR A 44 -11.40 3.45 1.37
C THR A 44 -12.20 4.55 0.67
N GLN A 45 -11.82 5.81 0.84
CA GLN A 45 -12.58 6.98 0.35
C GLN A 45 -11.89 7.72 -0.82
N VAL A 46 -10.70 7.27 -1.21
CA VAL A 46 -9.89 7.86 -2.29
C VAL A 46 -9.70 6.88 -3.44
N ASP A 47 -9.51 7.40 -4.66
CA ASP A 47 -9.14 6.59 -5.82
C ASP A 47 -7.61 6.47 -5.93
N TYR A 48 -7.12 5.39 -6.53
CA TYR A 48 -5.70 5.23 -6.78
C TYR A 48 -5.31 5.95 -8.08
N GLU A 49 -4.57 7.06 -7.98
CA GLU A 49 -4.03 7.72 -9.17
C GLU A 49 -2.79 6.96 -9.69
N VAL A 50 -2.93 6.35 -10.87
CA VAL A 50 -1.81 5.70 -11.55
C VAL A 50 -0.90 6.77 -12.19
N GLY A 51 0.16 7.14 -11.50
CA GLY A 51 1.27 7.88 -12.09
C GLY A 51 2.10 6.99 -13.04
N HIS A 52 1.76 6.97 -14.33
CA HIS A 52 2.55 6.42 -15.44
C HIS A 52 3.11 4.97 -15.30
N ALA A 53 2.24 3.97 -15.22
CA ALA A 53 2.38 2.69 -15.95
C ALA A 53 1.11 1.84 -15.68
N PRO A 54 0.44 1.27 -16.71
CA PRO A 54 -0.77 0.51 -16.49
C PRO A 54 -0.43 -0.85 -15.86
N LEU A 55 -0.81 -1.06 -14.60
CA LEU A 55 -1.08 -2.41 -14.11
C LEU A 55 -2.36 -2.88 -14.79
N ARG A 56 -2.21 -3.57 -15.92
CA ARG A 56 -3.33 -4.30 -16.53
C ARG A 56 -3.63 -5.52 -15.65
N PRO A 57 -4.81 -5.64 -15.04
CA PRO A 57 -5.27 -6.93 -14.56
C PRO A 57 -5.56 -7.82 -15.77
N ARG A 58 -5.14 -9.09 -15.71
CA ARG A 58 -5.72 -10.14 -16.56
C ARG A 58 -7.08 -10.53 -16.00
#